data_AF-A0A9D8H7R5-F1
#
_entry.id   AF-A0A9D8H7R5-F1
#
_cell.length_a   1.000
_cell.length_b   1.000
_cell.length_c   1.000
_cell.angle_alpha   90.00
_cell.angle_beta   90.00
_cell.angle_gamma   90.00
#
_symmetry.space_group_name_H-M   'P 1'
#
loop_
_entity.id
_entity.type
_entity.pdbx_description
1 polymer ?
#
loop_
_entity_poly.entity_id
_entity_poly.type
_entity_poly.pdbx_seq_one_letter_code
_entity_poly.pdbx_strand_id
1 'polypeptide(L)'
;MLCREHAAQLRERYDEIQSLGGEVVAIGTGNQQHAAAFVAEEHVPFPVVVDDHSEAARAAGVSKVNFFKLVLDRRSRPGTRRAREAGHRIHKPGARVTQLGATFVVGPGDRVRYEHLDAHSADHAPLEGVISAVKG
;
A
#
# COMPACT_ATOMS: atom_id res chain seq x y z
N MET A 1 8.02 -4.07 5.15
CA MET A 1 7.72 -3.63 6.52
C MET A 1 6.60 -2.61 6.50
N LEU A 2 6.80 -1.42 5.95
CA LEU A 2 5.80 -0.34 5.98
C LEU A 2 4.55 -0.66 5.14
N CYS A 3 4.74 -1.25 3.95
CA CYS A 3 3.64 -1.80 3.14
C CYS A 3 2.84 -2.92 3.84
N ARG A 4 3.48 -3.69 4.74
CA ARG A 4 2.83 -4.78 5.49
C ARG A 4 2.04 -4.22 6.67
N GLU A 5 2.59 -3.23 7.37
CA GLU A 5 1.88 -2.46 8.40
C GLU A 5 0.61 -1.83 7.84
N HIS A 6 0.68 -1.17 6.67
CA HIS A 6 -0.50 -0.58 6.05
C HIS A 6 -1.54 -1.62 5.61
N ALA A 7 -1.10 -2.77 5.09
CA ALA A 7 -1.99 -3.87 4.75
C ALA A 7 -2.68 -4.47 5.98
N ALA A 8 -1.98 -4.56 7.11
CA ALA A 8 -2.56 -5.00 8.37
C ALA A 8 -3.64 -4.01 8.86
N GLN A 9 -3.40 -2.71 8.76
CA GLN A 9 -4.40 -1.67 9.07
C GLN A 9 -5.65 -1.78 8.19
N LEU A 10 -5.47 -2.01 6.88
CA LEU A 10 -6.58 -2.23 5.94
C LEU A 10 -7.35 -3.51 6.28
N ARG A 11 -6.65 -4.60 6.62
CA ARG A 11 -7.27 -5.86 7.07
C ARG A 11 -8.13 -5.65 8.31
N GLU A 12 -7.63 -4.93 9.30
CA GLU A 12 -8.35 -4.67 10.57
C GLU A 12 -9.64 -3.87 10.37
N ARG A 13 -9.73 -3.08 9.30
CA ARG A 13 -10.90 -2.24 8.98
C ARG A 13 -11.65 -2.71 7.73
N TYR A 14 -11.33 -3.91 7.23
CA TYR A 14 -11.88 -4.42 5.99
C TYR A 14 -13.40 -4.58 6.05
N ASP A 15 -13.91 -5.16 7.15
CA ASP A 15 -15.35 -5.33 7.36
C ASP A 15 -16.10 -3.99 7.35
N GLU A 16 -15.49 -2.93 7.88
CA GLU A 16 -16.08 -1.60 7.81
C GLU A 16 -16.12 -1.08 6.37
N ILE A 17 -15.03 -1.21 5.62
CA ILE A 17 -14.98 -0.80 4.21
C ILE A 17 -16.05 -1.55 3.39
N GLN A 18 -16.19 -2.86 3.60
CA GLN A 18 -17.21 -3.68 2.95
C GLN A 18 -18.63 -3.27 3.37
N SER A 19 -18.86 -2.95 4.64
CA SER A 19 -20.17 -2.51 5.14
C SER A 19 -20.64 -1.20 4.50
N LEU A 20 -19.70 -0.40 3.99
CA LEU A 20 -19.93 0.84 3.27
C LEU A 20 -20.05 0.65 1.75
N GLY A 21 -20.03 -0.60 1.26
CA GLY A 21 -20.10 -0.93 -0.16
C GLY A 21 -18.77 -0.77 -0.91
N GLY A 22 -17.65 -0.60 -0.19
CA GLY A 22 -16.32 -0.55 -0.76
C GLY A 22 -15.68 -1.93 -0.89
N GLU A 23 -14.66 -2.01 -1.76
CA GLU A 23 -13.78 -3.16 -1.89
C GLU A 23 -12.32 -2.68 -1.84
N VAL A 24 -11.43 -3.49 -1.28
CA VAL A 24 -9.99 -3.21 -1.23
C VAL A 24 -9.30 -4.06 -2.29
N VAL A 25 -8.40 -3.48 -3.06
CA VAL A 25 -7.51 -4.23 -3.96
C VAL A 25 -6.09 -3.74 -3.74
N ALA A 26 -5.21 -4.65 -3.31
CA ALA A 26 -3.79 -4.32 -3.17
C ALA A 26 -3.06 -4.62 -4.48
N ILE A 27 -2.32 -3.64 -5.00
CA ILE A 27 -1.54 -3.79 -6.23
C ILE A 27 -0.05 -3.78 -5.87
N GLY A 28 0.61 -4.91 -6.10
CA GLY A 28 2.04 -5.07 -5.83
C GLY A 28 2.85 -5.12 -7.12
N THR A 29 3.96 -4.38 -7.18
CA THR A 29 4.86 -4.37 -8.35
C THR A 29 5.93 -5.47 -8.27
N GLY A 30 5.65 -6.51 -7.48
CA GLY A 30 6.50 -7.67 -7.27
C GLY A 30 6.26 -8.72 -8.36
N ASN A 31 6.54 -9.99 -8.03
CA ASN A 31 6.16 -11.13 -8.85
C ASN A 31 5.08 -11.94 -8.10
N GLN A 32 4.50 -12.92 -8.78
CA GLN A 32 3.44 -13.77 -8.22
C GLN A 32 3.87 -14.52 -6.96
N GLN A 33 5.13 -14.95 -6.86
CA GLN A 33 5.66 -15.62 -5.67
C GLN A 33 5.67 -14.69 -4.45
N HIS A 34 6.10 -13.43 -4.62
CA HIS A 34 6.07 -12.44 -3.54
C HIS A 34 4.64 -12.09 -3.13
N ALA A 35 3.71 -11.98 -4.08
CA ALA A 35 2.31 -11.73 -3.79
C ALA A 35 1.67 -12.90 -3.01
N ALA A 36 1.94 -14.14 -3.42
CA ALA A 36 1.47 -15.33 -2.72
C ALA A 36 2.01 -15.42 -1.27
N ALA A 37 3.30 -15.15 -1.09
CA ALA A 37 3.90 -15.07 0.25
C ALA A 37 3.28 -13.96 1.10
N PHE A 38 3.03 -12.79 0.51
CA PHE A 38 2.37 -11.68 1.20
C PHE A 38 0.95 -12.06 1.66
N VAL A 39 0.15 -12.69 0.80
CA VAL A 39 -1.20 -13.16 1.17
C VAL A 39 -1.14 -14.18 2.31
N ALA A 40 -0.23 -15.16 2.21
CA ALA A 40 -0.09 -16.21 3.21
C ALA A 40 0.42 -15.68 4.57
N GLU A 41 1.33 -14.71 4.57
CA GLU A 41 1.94 -14.16 5.79
C GLU A 41 1.03 -13.12 6.46
N GLU A 42 0.46 -12.19 5.68
CA GLU A 42 -0.34 -11.08 6.19
C GLU A 42 -1.82 -11.42 6.35
N HIS A 43 -2.27 -12.59 5.86
CA HIS A 43 -3.65 -13.06 5.99
C HIS A 43 -4.67 -12.00 5.55
N VAL A 44 -4.40 -11.35 4.42
CA VAL A 44 -5.27 -10.27 3.92
C VAL A 44 -6.57 -10.86 3.33
N PRO A 45 -7.74 -10.28 3.65
CA PRO A 45 -9.04 -10.78 3.20
C PRO A 45 -9.44 -10.25 1.81
N PHE A 46 -8.60 -9.41 1.21
CA PHE A 46 -8.86 -8.73 -0.05
C PHE A 46 -7.94 -9.22 -1.18
N PRO A 47 -8.34 -9.05 -2.45
CA PRO A 47 -7.51 -9.40 -3.61
C PRO A 47 -6.15 -8.69 -3.64
N VAL A 48 -5.12 -9.44 -4.03
CA VAL A 48 -3.78 -8.93 -4.31
C VAL A 48 -3.42 -9.18 -5.77
N VAL A 49 -3.24 -8.11 -6.53
CA VAL A 49 -2.91 -8.15 -7.97
C VAL A 49 -1.44 -7.78 -8.18
N VAL A 50 -0.81 -8.44 -9.15
CA VAL A 50 0.58 -8.18 -9.52
C VAL A 50 0.63 -7.26 -10.74
N ASP A 51 1.27 -6.11 -10.58
CA ASP A 51 1.60 -5.16 -11.65
C ASP A 51 3.08 -5.31 -12.04
N ASP A 52 3.39 -6.40 -12.72
CA ASP A 52 4.75 -6.80 -13.12
C ASP A 52 5.41 -5.78 -14.07
N HIS A 53 4.60 -5.19 -14.95
CA HIS A 53 5.01 -4.17 -15.91
C HIS A 53 4.97 -2.73 -15.36
N SER A 54 4.44 -2.52 -14.14
CA SER A 54 4.27 -1.19 -13.53
C SER A 54 3.33 -0.26 -14.30
N GLU A 55 2.35 -0.82 -15.01
CA GLU A 55 1.37 -0.07 -15.78
C GLU A 55 0.40 0.68 -14.85
N ALA A 56 -0.12 -0.01 -13.83
CA ALA A 56 -1.00 0.59 -12.85
C ALA A 56 -0.28 1.68 -12.06
N ALA A 57 0.95 1.42 -11.63
CA ALA A 57 1.75 2.43 -10.93
C ALA A 57 2.08 3.66 -11.81
N ARG A 58 2.33 3.46 -13.11
CA ARG A 58 2.54 4.58 -14.05
C ARG A 58 1.25 5.37 -14.28
N ALA A 59 0.12 4.69 -14.46
CA ALA A 59 -1.19 5.32 -14.63
C ALA A 59 -1.57 6.15 -13.41
N ALA A 60 -1.25 5.66 -12.22
CA ALA A 60 -1.44 6.34 -10.94
C ALA A 60 -0.44 7.48 -10.64
N GLY A 61 0.48 7.80 -11.57
CA GLY A 61 1.44 8.88 -11.35
C GLY A 61 2.45 8.61 -10.21
N VAL A 62 2.62 7.34 -9.81
CA VAL A 62 3.45 6.97 -8.67
C VAL A 62 4.91 7.30 -8.93
N SER A 63 5.48 8.11 -8.05
CA SER A 63 6.86 8.57 -8.17
C SER A 63 7.87 7.46 -7.89
N LYS A 64 8.95 7.44 -8.67
CA LYS A 64 10.15 6.66 -8.37
C LYS A 64 11.14 7.56 -7.63
N VAL A 65 11.62 7.11 -6.46
CA VAL A 65 12.64 7.82 -5.69
C VAL A 65 13.98 7.11 -5.76
N ASN A 66 15.07 7.86 -5.66
CA ASN A 66 16.40 7.25 -5.55
C ASN A 66 16.45 6.32 -4.32
N PHE A 67 17.04 5.13 -4.48
CA PHE A 67 17.25 4.16 -3.42
C PHE A 67 17.90 4.77 -2.16
N PHE A 68 18.89 5.66 -2.33
CA PHE A 68 19.49 6.37 -1.20
C PHE A 68 18.48 7.27 -0.49
N LYS A 69 17.65 7.99 -1.24
CA LYS A 69 16.59 8.83 -0.67
C LYS A 69 15.57 7.97 0.11
N LEU A 70 15.20 6.81 -0.41
CA LEU A 70 14.28 5.88 0.25
C LEU A 70 14.82 5.36 1.60
N VAL A 71 16.09 4.95 1.64
CA VAL A 71 16.70 4.32 2.84
C VAL A 71 17.17 5.36 3.87
N LEU A 72 17.65 6.51 3.41
CA LEU A 72 18.18 7.58 4.28
C LEU A 72 17.13 8.62 4.67
N ASP A 73 15.88 8.54 4.17
CA ASP A 73 14.85 9.51 4.56
C ASP A 73 14.62 9.47 6.07
N ARG A 74 14.94 10.59 6.72
CA ARG A 74 14.76 10.74 8.16
C ARG A 74 13.28 10.67 8.56
N ARG A 75 12.36 11.00 7.65
CA ARG A 75 10.92 10.98 7.87
C ARG A 75 10.37 9.55 7.97
N SER A 76 11.04 8.57 7.36
CA SER A 76 10.66 7.15 7.43
C SER A 76 11.11 6.45 8.73
N ARG A 77 11.95 7.08 9.56
CA ARG A 77 12.53 6.45 10.77
C ARG A 77 11.48 6.08 11.83
N PRO A 78 10.50 6.93 12.17
CA PRO A 78 9.47 6.59 13.16
C PRO A 78 8.62 5.39 12.71
N GLY A 79 8.18 5.36 11.45
CA GLY A 79 7.44 4.23 10.90
C GLY A 79 8.28 2.95 10.86
N THR A 80 9.56 3.06 10.48
CA THR A 80 10.48 1.90 10.47
C THR A 80 10.65 1.30 11.86
N ARG A 81 10.69 2.14 12.91
CA ARG A 81 10.74 1.69 14.30
C ARG A 81 9.43 0.99 14.70
N ARG A 82 8.28 1.59 14.42
CA ARG A 82 6.96 1.02 14.74
C ARG A 82 6.75 -0.33 14.05
N ALA A 83 7.05 -0.42 12.76
CA ALA A 83 6.92 -1.66 12.00
C ALA A 83 7.81 -2.79 12.55
N ARG A 84 9.02 -2.45 13.03
CA ARG A 84 9.92 -3.42 13.68
C ARG A 84 9.41 -3.87 15.04
N GLU A 85 8.87 -2.96 15.84
CA GLU A 85 8.25 -3.27 17.13
C GLU A 85 7.02 -4.17 16.96
N ALA A 86 6.25 -3.97 15.89
CA ALA A 86 5.13 -4.83 15.48
C ALA A 86 5.57 -6.16 14.82
N GLY A 87 6.87 -6.44 14.73
CA GLY A 87 7.40 -7.71 14.23
C GLY A 87 7.48 -7.84 12.71
N HIS A 88 7.13 -6.80 11.93
CA HIS A 88 7.26 -6.84 10.48
C HIS A 88 8.74 -6.84 10.06
N ARG A 89 9.11 -7.70 9.10
CA ARG A 89 10.50 -7.84 8.63
C ARG A 89 10.66 -7.40 7.17
N ILE A 90 11.85 -6.94 6.78
CA ILE A 90 12.22 -6.72 5.37
C ILE A 90 12.65 -8.09 4.83
N HIS A 91 11.86 -8.65 3.91
CA HIS A 91 12.27 -9.81 3.11
C HIS A 91 13.12 -9.34 1.91
N LYS A 92 13.63 -10.28 1.11
CA LYS A 92 14.44 -9.95 -0.07
C LYS A 92 13.77 -8.84 -0.88
N PRO A 93 14.46 -7.72 -1.13
CA PRO A 93 13.89 -6.61 -1.90
C PRO A 93 13.47 -7.10 -3.29
N GLY A 94 12.23 -6.81 -3.68
CA GLY A 94 11.73 -7.08 -5.02
C GLY A 94 12.39 -6.20 -6.08
N ALA A 95 12.09 -6.45 -7.35
CA ALA A 95 12.77 -5.79 -8.48
C ALA A 95 12.62 -4.25 -8.53
N ARG A 96 11.65 -3.67 -7.81
CA ARG A 96 11.28 -2.24 -7.91
C ARG A 96 11.18 -1.54 -6.56
N VAL A 97 12.21 -1.70 -5.73
CA VAL A 97 12.28 -1.09 -4.39
C VAL A 97 12.14 0.44 -4.36
N THR A 98 12.43 1.12 -5.46
CA THR A 98 12.40 2.59 -5.56
C THR A 98 11.02 3.17 -5.85
N GLN A 99 10.02 2.32 -6.09
CA GLN A 99 8.66 2.75 -6.37
C GLN A 99 7.94 3.03 -5.05
N LEU A 100 7.40 4.24 -4.89
CA LEU A 100 6.59 4.59 -3.72
C LEU A 100 5.19 3.97 -3.82
N GLY A 101 4.41 4.08 -2.76
CA GLY A 101 3.01 3.65 -2.75
C GLY A 101 2.08 4.78 -3.19
N ALA A 102 0.82 4.42 -3.35
CA ALA A 102 -0.28 5.35 -3.45
C ALA A 102 -1.57 4.64 -3.03
N THR A 103 -2.56 5.42 -2.63
CA THR A 103 -3.90 4.94 -2.29
C THR A 103 -4.93 5.77 -3.03
N PHE A 104 -5.87 5.09 -3.66
CA PHE A 104 -6.99 5.71 -4.37
C PHE A 104 -8.30 5.14 -3.84
N VAL A 105 -9.32 5.99 -3.76
CA VAL A 105 -10.72 5.53 -3.67
C VAL A 105 -11.40 5.90 -4.98
N VAL A 106 -11.76 4.87 -5.74
CA VAL A 106 -12.44 5.01 -7.03
C VAL A 106 -13.93 4.81 -6.79
N GLY A 107 -14.73 5.83 -7.10
CA GLY A 107 -16.19 5.75 -7.01
C GLY A 107 -16.80 5.10 -8.25
N PRO A 108 -18.14 4.97 -8.31
CA PRO A 108 -18.83 4.51 -9.51
C PRO A 108 -18.45 5.33 -10.76
N GLY A 109 -18.23 4.63 -11.89
CA GLY A 109 -17.74 5.24 -13.13
C GLY A 109 -16.21 5.36 -13.16
N ASP A 110 -15.71 6.50 -13.64
CA ASP A 110 -14.29 6.83 -13.79
C ASP A 110 -13.80 7.89 -12.79
N ARG A 111 -14.57 8.12 -11.70
CA ARG A 111 -14.31 9.20 -10.75
C ARG A 111 -13.42 8.76 -9.60
N VAL A 112 -12.25 9.38 -9.49
CA VAL A 112 -11.41 9.32 -8.28
C VAL A 112 -12.01 10.23 -7.21
N ARG A 113 -12.35 9.66 -6.05
CA ARG A 113 -12.91 10.37 -4.88
C ARG A 113 -11.83 10.75 -3.87
N TYR A 114 -10.75 10.00 -3.84
CA TYR A 114 -9.60 10.23 -2.98
C TYR A 114 -8.33 9.76 -3.67
N GLU A 115 -7.26 10.54 -3.52
CA GLU A 115 -5.92 10.24 -3.99
C GLU A 115 -4.92 10.62 -2.89
N HIS A 116 -4.02 9.70 -2.58
CA HIS A 116 -2.85 9.93 -1.75
C HIS A 116 -1.65 9.30 -2.43
N LEU A 117 -0.69 10.13 -2.84
CA LEU A 117 0.60 9.67 -3.33
C LEU A 117 1.60 9.72 -2.17
N ASP A 118 2.19 8.57 -1.83
CA ASP A 118 3.15 8.48 -0.74
C ASP A 118 4.33 9.43 -1.03
N ALA A 119 4.65 10.34 -0.11
CA ALA A 119 5.82 11.21 -0.24
C ALA A 119 7.13 10.48 0.12
N HIS A 120 7.04 9.42 0.93
CA HIS A 120 8.14 8.56 1.34
C HIS A 120 7.63 7.18 1.78
N SER A 121 8.53 6.22 1.99
CA SER A 121 8.16 4.82 2.25
C SER A 121 7.24 4.55 3.46
N ALA A 122 7.16 5.49 4.41
CA ALA A 122 6.30 5.40 5.60
C ALA A 122 5.06 6.31 5.53
N ASP A 123 4.88 7.05 4.44
CA ASP A 123 3.77 8.00 4.26
C ASP A 123 2.67 7.27 3.52
N HIS A 124 1.79 6.60 4.26
CA HIS A 124 0.65 5.91 3.70
C HIS A 124 -0.62 6.71 3.98
N ALA A 125 -1.64 6.53 3.13
CA ALA A 125 -2.91 7.22 3.28
C ALA A 125 -3.50 7.03 4.68
N PRO A 126 -3.91 8.11 5.37
CA PRO A 126 -4.65 8.01 6.62
C PRO A 126 -5.96 7.25 6.41
N LEU A 127 -6.13 6.15 7.14
CA LEU A 127 -7.25 5.23 6.93
C LEU A 127 -8.62 5.89 7.12
N GLU A 128 -8.72 6.87 8.03
CA GLU A 128 -9.95 7.65 8.22
C GLU A 128 -10.33 8.48 6.97
N GLY A 129 -9.33 8.98 6.23
CA GLY A 129 -9.56 9.67 4.96
C GLY A 129 -10.08 8.72 3.88
N VAL A 130 -9.47 7.52 3.80
CA VAL A 130 -9.89 6.45 2.90
C VAL A 130 -11.34 6.04 3.19
N ILE A 131 -11.66 5.71 4.43
CA ILE A 131 -13.01 5.28 4.84
C ILE A 131 -14.04 6.37 4.61
N SER A 132 -13.70 7.63 4.91
CA SER A 132 -14.61 8.77 4.64
C SER A 132 -14.92 8.92 3.16
N ALA A 133 -13.94 8.67 2.28
CA ALA A 133 -14.13 8.73 0.83
C ALA A 133 -14.92 7.54 0.26
N VAL A 134 -14.97 6.40 0.95
CA VAL A 134 -15.83 5.26 0.57
C VAL A 134 -17.31 5.59 0.84
N LYS A 135 -17.61 6.31 1.93
CA LYS A 135 -18.99 6.66 2.34
C LYS A 135 -19.73 7.60 1.37
N GLY A 136 -19.01 8.44 0.63
CA GLY A 136 -19.58 9.54 -0.17
C GLY A 136 -19.49 9.29 -1.66
#